data_AF-A0A7L1R6D1-F1
#
_entry.id   AF-A0A7L1R6D1-F1
#
_cell.length_a   1.000
_cell.length_b   1.000
_cell.length_c   1.000
_cell.angle_alpha   90.00
_cell.angle_beta   90.00
_cell.angle_gamma   90.00
#
_symmetry.space_group_name_H-M   'P 1'
#
loop_
_entity.id
_entity.type
_entity.pdbx_description
1 polymer ?
#
loop_
_entity_poly.entity_id
_entity_poly.type
_entity_poly.pdbx_seq_one_letter_code
_entity_poly.pdbx_strand_id
1 'polypeptide(L)'
;QKYCQNVYKGQLASVHSSARNQELKKLAQSYQIFVSPWIGAVTSYKTGKWESSWEDSSPWNYANWAPHQPLHIVTTCTTLSVRDGLWRSRFCIQLRPFICQY
;
A
#
# COMPACT_ATOMS: atom_id res chain seq x y z
N GLN A 1 2.86 -10.60 -2.21
CA GLN A 1 2.55 -10.01 -3.54
C GLN A 1 1.97 -11.03 -4.53
N LYS A 2 2.73 -12.06 -4.96
CA LYS A 2 2.28 -13.08 -5.94
C LYS A 2 0.99 -13.82 -5.56
N TYR A 3 0.61 -13.84 -4.28
CA TYR A 3 -0.60 -14.51 -3.81
C TYR A 3 -1.89 -13.93 -4.42
N CYS A 4 -2.05 -12.60 -4.47
CA CYS A 4 -3.22 -11.97 -5.10
C CYS A 4 -3.33 -12.35 -6.59
N GLN A 5 -2.20 -12.36 -7.29
CA GLN A 5 -2.12 -12.70 -8.71
C GLN A 5 -2.39 -14.19 -8.96
N ASN A 6 -1.85 -15.07 -8.13
CA ASN A 6 -1.92 -16.51 -8.34
C ASN A 6 -3.27 -17.09 -7.92
N VAL A 7 -3.85 -16.61 -6.83
CA VAL A 7 -5.07 -17.18 -6.23
C VAL A 7 -6.33 -16.47 -6.76
N TYR A 8 -6.31 -15.14 -6.79
CA TYR A 8 -7.49 -14.34 -7.12
C TYR A 8 -7.44 -13.70 -8.50
N LYS A 9 -6.37 -13.94 -9.28
CA LYS A 9 -6.10 -13.25 -10.56
C LYS A 9 -6.14 -11.72 -10.43
N GLY A 10 -5.88 -11.22 -9.22
CA GLY A 10 -5.92 -9.81 -8.87
C GLY A 10 -4.55 -9.25 -8.50
N GLN A 11 -4.52 -8.04 -7.98
CA GLN A 11 -3.29 -7.35 -7.56
C GLN A 11 -3.44 -6.83 -6.14
N LEU A 12 -2.33 -6.38 -5.54
CA LEU A 12 -2.45 -5.65 -4.27
C LEU A 12 -3.25 -4.36 -4.50
N ALA A 13 -4.05 -3.97 -3.50
CA ALA A 13 -4.98 -2.87 -3.64
C ALA A 13 -4.28 -1.54 -3.97
N SER A 14 -4.75 -0.87 -5.02
CA SER A 14 -4.39 0.51 -5.33
C SER A 14 -5.44 1.47 -4.80
N VAL A 15 -5.03 2.72 -4.55
CA VAL A 15 -5.89 3.71 -3.92
C VAL A 15 -5.84 5.00 -4.73
N HIS A 16 -6.97 5.33 -5.35
CA HIS A 16 -7.12 6.49 -6.24
C HIS A 16 -8.03 7.58 -5.66
N SER A 17 -8.55 7.39 -4.45
CA SER A 17 -9.45 8.35 -3.80
C SER A 17 -9.45 8.19 -2.28
N SER A 18 -9.87 9.24 -1.58
CA SER A 18 -10.09 9.19 -0.13
C SER A 18 -11.19 8.20 0.25
N ALA A 19 -12.24 8.07 -0.55
CA ALA A 19 -13.31 7.10 -0.36
C ALA A 19 -12.76 5.66 -0.37
N ARG A 20 -11.98 5.31 -1.40
CA ARG A 20 -11.32 4.00 -1.49
C ARG A 20 -10.40 3.75 -0.29
N ASN A 21 -9.62 4.75 0.11
CA ASN A 21 -8.75 4.64 1.28
C ASN A 21 -9.54 4.33 2.57
N GLN A 22 -10.68 4.99 2.76
CA GLN A 22 -11.55 4.77 3.91
C GLN A 22 -12.23 3.40 3.88
N GLU A 23 -12.66 2.93 2.71
CA GLU A 23 -13.19 1.58 2.53
C GLU A 23 -12.17 0.52 2.94
N LEU A 24 -10.93 0.63 2.44
CA LEU A 24 -9.86 -0.32 2.78
C LEU A 24 -9.53 -0.29 4.28
N LYS A 25 -9.56 0.90 4.90
CA LYS A 25 -9.38 1.05 6.35
C LYS A 25 -10.50 0.33 7.11
N LYS A 26 -11.77 0.56 6.75
CA LYS A 26 -12.93 -0.09 7.38
C LYS A 26 -12.89 -1.60 7.20
N LEU A 27 -12.51 -2.08 6.02
CA LEU A 27 -12.32 -3.50 5.74
C LEU A 27 -11.25 -4.10 6.67
N ALA A 28 -10.08 -3.47 6.79
CA ALA A 28 -9.05 -3.96 7.69
C ALA A 28 -9.52 -3.98 9.16
N GLN A 29 -10.29 -2.98 9.58
CA GLN A 29 -10.88 -2.92 10.92
C GLN A 29 -11.93 -4.01 11.15
N SER A 30 -12.77 -4.35 10.17
CA SER A 30 -13.79 -5.40 10.32
C SER A 30 -13.20 -6.79 10.51
N TYR A 31 -12.00 -7.03 9.96
CA TYR A 31 -11.22 -8.26 10.18
C TYR A 31 -10.38 -8.22 11.46
N GLN A 32 -10.56 -7.22 12.33
CA GLN A 32 -9.78 -7.03 13.56
C GLN A 32 -8.26 -7.03 13.31
N ILE A 33 -7.85 -6.52 12.14
CA ILE A 33 -6.44 -6.44 11.79
C ILE A 33 -5.81 -5.30 12.60
N PHE A 34 -5.05 -5.65 13.64
CA PHE A 34 -4.32 -4.66 14.46
C PHE A 34 -3.01 -4.20 13.81
N VAL A 35 -2.51 -4.93 12.82
CA VAL A 35 -1.25 -4.69 12.12
C VAL A 35 -1.53 -4.07 10.75
N SER A 36 -0.99 -2.89 10.47
CA SER A 36 -1.18 -2.19 9.19
C SER A 36 -0.94 -3.11 7.98
N PRO A 37 -1.96 -3.40 7.15
CA PRO A 37 -1.81 -4.28 6.00
C PRO A 37 -1.06 -3.62 4.84
N TRP A 38 -0.46 -4.45 3.99
CA TRP A 38 0.14 -4.04 2.72
C TRP A 38 -0.93 -3.60 1.71
N ILE A 39 -0.62 -2.50 1.02
CA ILE A 39 -1.28 -2.05 -0.22
C ILE A 39 -0.27 -2.10 -1.37
N GLY A 40 -0.74 -1.98 -2.60
CA GLY A 40 0.07 -2.19 -3.80
C GLY A 40 1.04 -1.07 -4.15
N ALA A 41 1.34 -0.15 -3.23
CA ALA A 41 2.26 0.96 -3.48
C ALA A 41 3.69 0.57 -3.09
N VAL A 42 4.64 0.83 -3.99
CA VAL A 42 6.07 0.61 -3.80
C VAL A 42 6.81 1.91 -4.06
N THR A 43 7.69 2.30 -3.14
CA THR A 43 8.60 3.44 -3.31
C THR A 43 9.99 2.89 -3.66
N SER A 44 10.56 3.33 -4.78
CA SER A 44 11.86 2.87 -5.28
C SER A 44 12.63 4.00 -5.93
N TYR A 45 13.96 3.90 -5.98
CA TYR A 45 14.80 4.87 -6.68
C TYR A 45 14.83 4.52 -8.17
N LYS A 46 14.17 5.33 -8.99
CA LYS A 46 14.08 5.17 -10.44
C LYS A 46 14.46 6.48 -11.11
N THR A 47 15.13 6.41 -12.26
CA THR A 47 15.46 7.59 -13.10
C THR A 47 16.13 8.75 -12.34
N GLY A 48 16.93 8.45 -11.31
CA GLY A 48 17.66 9.46 -10.53
C GLY A 48 16.84 10.15 -9.43
N LYS A 49 15.65 9.65 -9.10
CA LYS A 49 14.83 10.17 -8.00
C LYS A 49 14.02 9.06 -7.31
N TRP A 50 13.54 9.34 -6.10
CA TRP A 50 12.61 8.45 -5.42
C TRP A 50 11.20 8.62 -5.98
N GLU A 51 10.60 7.54 -6.44
CA GLU A 51 9.25 7.52 -6.99
C GLU A 51 8.42 6.45 -6.29
N SER A 52 7.14 6.77 -6.07
CA SER A 52 6.14 5.80 -5.62
C SER A 52 5.25 5.42 -6.80
N SER A 53 5.04 4.12 -6.98
CA SER A 53 4.25 3.57 -8.07
C SER A 53 3.37 2.43 -7.56
N TRP A 54 2.21 2.25 -8.18
CA TRP A 54 1.37 1.10 -7.95
C TRP A 54 1.86 -0.11 -8.76
N GLU A 55 1.75 -1.30 -8.17
CA GLU A 55 2.12 -2.55 -8.83
C GLU A 55 1.16 -2.96 -9.96
N ASP A 56 -0.07 -2.45 -9.94
CA ASP A 56 -1.07 -2.65 -10.99
C ASP A 56 -0.84 -1.75 -12.22
N SER A 57 0.20 -0.92 -12.20
CA SER A 57 0.49 0.08 -13.24
C SER A 57 -0.59 1.16 -13.41
N SER A 58 -1.50 1.28 -12.43
CA SER A 58 -2.48 2.36 -12.38
C SER A 58 -1.81 3.73 -12.13
N PRO A 59 -2.46 4.84 -12.52
CA PRO A 59 -1.87 6.17 -12.35
C PRO A 59 -1.69 6.52 -10.86
N TRP A 60 -0.53 7.10 -10.54
CA TRP A 60 -0.26 7.68 -9.22
C TRP A 60 -0.94 9.05 -9.08
N ASN A 61 -2.23 9.07 -8.77
CA ASN A 61 -3.05 10.29 -8.71
C ASN A 61 -3.55 10.64 -7.29
N TYR A 62 -3.33 9.77 -6.31
CA TYR A 62 -3.74 9.97 -4.93
C TYR A 62 -2.66 9.45 -4.00
N ALA A 63 -2.41 10.18 -2.92
CA ALA A 63 -1.46 9.81 -1.89
C ALA A 63 -1.97 10.23 -0.51
N ASN A 64 -1.93 9.32 0.45
CA ASN A 64 -2.32 9.60 1.83
C ASN A 64 -1.19 9.32 2.82
N TRP A 65 0.02 9.80 2.50
CA TRP A 65 1.22 9.56 3.30
C TRP A 65 1.12 10.17 4.70
N ALA A 66 1.66 9.46 5.68
CA ALA A 66 1.93 10.05 6.99
C ALA A 66 3.05 11.11 6.88
N PRO A 67 3.14 12.06 7.83
CA PRO A 67 4.24 13.01 7.87
C PRO A 67 5.60 12.31 7.79
N HIS A 68 6.51 12.84 6.97
CA HIS A 68 7.85 12.29 6.72
C HIS A 68 7.86 10.91 6.04
N GLN A 69 6.81 10.57 5.28
CA GLN A 69 6.73 9.39 4.43
C GLN A 69 6.52 9.82 2.96
N PRO A 70 6.94 9.01 1.98
CA PRO A 70 7.67 7.75 2.14
C PRO A 70 9.15 7.96 2.53
N LEU A 71 9.78 6.92 3.07
CA LEU A 71 11.21 6.96 3.39
C LEU A 71 12.05 6.80 2.13
N HIS A 72 12.80 7.84 1.78
CA HIS A 72 13.65 7.91 0.58
C HIS A 72 15.08 7.41 0.84
N ILE A 73 15.20 6.20 1.40
CA ILE A 73 16.49 5.61 1.79
C ILE A 73 16.77 4.28 1.08
N VAL A 74 15.75 3.45 0.92
CA VAL A 74 15.80 2.15 0.24
C VAL A 74 14.45 1.89 -0.42
N THR A 75 14.38 0.88 -1.29
CA THR A 75 13.10 0.39 -1.80
C THR A 75 12.23 -0.08 -0.64
N THR A 76 11.04 0.51 -0.53
CA THR A 76 10.07 0.21 0.53
C THR A 76 8.70 -0.11 -0.05
N CYS A 77 7.96 -0.91 0.71
CA CYS A 77 6.57 -1.24 0.41
C CYS A 77 5.68 -0.40 1.32
N THR A 78 4.42 -0.23 0.92
CA THR A 78 3.50 0.69 1.60
C THR A 78 2.45 -0.04 2.41
N THR A 79 2.30 0.35 3.67
CA THR A 79 1.23 -0.14 4.55
C THR A 79 0.14 0.91 4.74
N LEU A 80 -1.11 0.46 4.77
CA LEU A 80 -2.25 1.27 5.19
C LEU A 80 -2.43 1.15 6.70
N SER A 81 -2.35 2.26 7.42
CA SER A 81 -2.62 2.24 8.86
C SER A 81 -4.10 2.14 9.17
N VAL A 82 -4.48 1.12 9.93
CA VAL A 82 -5.86 0.89 10.37
C VAL A 82 -6.34 1.92 11.40
N ARG A 83 -5.43 2.68 12.02
CA ARG A 83 -5.78 3.70 13.04
C ARG A 83 -6.17 5.03 12.41
N ASP A 84 -5.26 5.63 11.66
CA ASP A 84 -5.40 6.96 11.06
C ASP A 84 -5.72 6.91 9.55
N GLY A 85 -5.59 5.76 8.89
CA GLY A 85 -5.77 5.64 7.43
C GLY A 85 -4.57 6.14 6.63
N LEU A 86 -3.49 6.57 7.28
CA LEU A 86 -2.30 7.12 6.63
C LEU A 86 -1.35 6.01 6.17
N TRP A 87 -0.62 6.29 5.10
CA TRP A 87 0.31 5.36 4.49
C TRP A 87 1.70 5.51 5.10
N ARG A 88 2.35 4.38 5.33
CA ARG A 88 3.70 4.32 5.88
C ARG A 88 4.55 3.34 5.10
N SER A 89 5.76 3.77 4.75
CA SER A 89 6.79 2.92 4.15
C SER A 89 7.36 1.96 5.18
N ARG A 90 7.51 0.72 4.78
CA ARG A 90 8.12 -0.37 5.55
C ARG A 90 8.99 -1.22 4.64
N PHE A 91 9.99 -1.88 5.22
CA PHE A 91 10.81 -2.83 4.48
C PHE A 91 9.93 -3.95 3.93
N CYS A 92 10.01 -4.22 2.63
CA CYS A 92 9.17 -5.18 1.93
C CYS A 92 9.28 -6.62 2.46
N ILE A 93 10.36 -6.94 3.17
CA ILE A 93 10.60 -8.26 3.78
C ILE A 93 9.73 -8.55 5.01
N GLN A 94 9.01 -7.56 5.53
CA GLN A 94 8.16 -7.76 6.72
C GLN A 94 6.89 -8.57 6.39
N LEU A 95 6.62 -9.58 7.21
CA LEU A 95 5.40 -10.37 7.11
C LEU A 95 4.23 -9.59 7.73
N ARG A 96 3.25 -9.20 6.89
CA ARG A 96 2.06 -8.46 7.31
C ARG A 96 0.85 -8.94 6.50
N PRO A 97 -0.37 -8.76 7.02
CA PRO A 97 -1.57 -8.91 6.22
C PRO A 97 -1.52 -8.01 4.97
N PHE A 98 -2.28 -8.35 3.94
CA PHE A 98 -2.30 -7.61 2.68
C PHE A 98 -3.72 -7.56 2.14
N ILE A 99 -4.02 -6.52 1.37
CA ILE A 99 -5.34 -6.36 0.74
C ILE A 99 -5.18 -6.56 -0.76
N CYS A 100 -5.96 -7.48 -1.32
CA CYS A 100 -6.05 -7.68 -2.77
C CYS A 100 -7.23 -6.89 -3.35
N GLN A 101 -7.16 -6.58 -4.64
CA GLN A 101 -8.27 -6.11 -5.47
C GLN A 101 -8.31 -6.90 -6.78
N TYR A 102 -9.48 -6.94 -7.41
CA TYR A 102 -9.76 -7.59 -8.69
C TYR A 102 -10.70 -6.71 -9.52
#